data_AF-A0A925FDX2-F1
#
_entry.id   AF-A0A925FDX2-F1
#
_cell.length_a   1.000
_cell.length_b   1.000
_cell.length_c   1.000
_cell.angle_alpha   90.00
_cell.angle_beta   90.00
_cell.angle_gamma   90.00
#
_symmetry.space_group_name_H-M   'P 1'
#
loop_
_entity.id
_entity.type
_entity.pdbx_description
1 polymer ?
#
loop_
_entity_poly.entity_id
_entity_poly.type
_entity_poly.pdbx_seq_one_letter_code
_entity_poly.pdbx_strand_id
1 'polypeptide(L)'
;MNHSDQSRRDFVKTTSLLTGGLLTVPLFGRSQGFQSGVADVIKVALIGCGGRGRGAAVQALCTKQNVQLVAMADAFQDNLDESVKLINEALSEKGQADRFQVPAEARFVGFDAYQKAIPLADVVILATPPGFRPIHFEEAIKQNKHVFMEKPVAVDPAGVLKVLAVAEEAKKKKLNVV
;
A
#
# COMPACT_ATOMS: atom_id res chain seq x y z
N MET A 1 30.85 54.17 28.47
CA MET A 1 31.13 53.22 27.38
C MET A 1 32.09 52.17 27.91
N ASN A 2 31.61 50.99 28.30
CA ASN A 2 32.46 49.86 28.71
C ASN A 2 32.01 48.63 27.92
N HIS A 3 32.91 48.10 27.09
CA HIS A 3 32.80 46.79 26.46
C HIS A 3 32.96 45.70 27.52
N SER A 4 32.02 44.75 27.57
CA SER A 4 32.15 43.52 28.36
C SER A 4 32.28 42.32 27.42
N ASP A 5 33.42 41.64 27.52
CA ASP A 5 33.84 40.45 26.78
C ASP A 5 32.76 39.36 26.70
N GLN A 6 32.38 38.98 25.48
CA GLN A 6 31.70 37.70 25.23
C GLN A 6 32.70 36.56 25.44
N SER A 7 32.52 35.82 26.52
CA SER A 7 33.41 34.73 26.90
C SER A 7 33.19 33.49 26.03
N ARG A 8 34.28 32.85 25.61
CA ARG A 8 34.30 31.54 24.91
C ARG A 8 33.51 30.44 25.65
N ARG A 9 33.20 30.65 26.94
CA ARG A 9 32.39 29.79 27.80
C ARG A 9 30.88 29.86 27.50
N ASP A 10 30.39 30.98 26.98
CA ASP A 10 28.98 31.15 26.59
C ASP A 10 28.68 30.53 25.21
N PHE A 11 29.69 30.45 24.34
CA PHE A 11 29.59 29.72 23.08
C PHE A 11 29.41 28.20 23.31
N VAL A 12 30.22 27.60 24.21
CA VAL A 12 30.11 26.16 24.53
C VAL A 12 28.78 25.82 25.21
N LYS A 13 28.23 26.72 26.03
CA LYS A 13 26.90 26.56 26.63
C LYS A 13 25.77 26.66 25.60
N THR A 14 25.93 27.52 24.58
CA THR A 14 24.96 27.64 23.49
C THR A 14 25.02 26.43 22.53
N THR A 15 26.19 25.80 22.36
CA THR A 15 26.35 24.62 21.48
C THR A 15 25.84 23.31 22.10
N SER A 16 25.87 23.15 23.43
CA SER A 16 25.48 21.89 24.09
C SER A 16 23.97 21.66 24.23
N LEU A 17 23.12 22.67 24.00
CA LEU A 17 21.66 22.54 24.03
C LEU A 17 21.05 22.02 22.71
N LEU A 18 21.81 21.98 21.61
CA LEU A 18 21.30 21.54 20.31
C LEU A 18 21.54 20.05 20.00
N THR A 19 22.38 19.36 20.77
CA THR A 19 22.74 17.95 20.50
C THR A 19 21.94 16.92 21.31
N GLY A 20 21.13 17.35 22.30
CA GLY A 20 20.46 16.45 23.24
C GLY A 20 18.95 16.28 23.09
N GLY A 21 18.29 16.94 22.12
CA GLY A 21 16.83 17.15 22.16
C GLY A 21 16.03 16.94 20.87
N LEU A 22 16.53 16.18 19.87
CA LEU A 22 15.82 15.94 18.61
C LEU A 22 15.93 14.47 18.15
N LEU A 23 15.32 13.54 18.88
CA LEU A 23 15.08 12.18 18.38
C LEU A 23 13.60 11.73 18.41
N THR A 24 12.65 12.64 18.61
CA THR A 24 11.22 12.36 18.34
C THR A 24 10.74 13.13 17.13
N VAL A 25 11.29 12.81 15.96
CA VAL A 25 10.61 13.04 14.68
C VAL A 25 10.17 11.65 14.20
N PRO A 26 8.86 11.36 14.01
CA PRO A 26 8.44 10.15 13.35
C PRO A 26 8.82 10.28 11.88
N LEU A 27 10.05 9.86 11.56
CA LEU A 27 10.50 9.69 10.19
C LEU A 27 9.73 8.49 9.62
N PHE A 28 8.61 8.75 8.96
CA PHE A 28 8.01 7.84 8.00
C PHE A 28 9.08 7.44 6.99
N GLY A 29 9.57 6.21 7.07
CA GLY A 29 10.53 5.65 6.11
C GLY A 29 11.77 5.00 6.72
N ARG A 30 11.58 3.91 7.46
CA ARG A 30 12.62 2.89 7.68
C ARG A 30 12.01 1.49 7.60
N SER A 31 11.75 1.03 6.39
CA SER A 31 11.62 -0.40 6.11
C SER A 31 13.01 -0.97 5.86
N GLN A 32 13.64 -1.56 6.88
CA GLN A 32 14.60 -2.68 6.78
C GLN A 32 14.85 -3.22 8.19
N GLY A 33 14.17 -4.32 8.50
CA GLY A 33 14.31 -5.04 9.75
C GLY A 33 13.13 -5.98 9.95
N PHE A 34 13.30 -7.24 9.56
CA PHE A 34 12.42 -8.35 9.96
C PHE A 34 12.35 -8.35 11.50
N GLN A 35 11.25 -7.87 12.07
CA GLN A 35 10.96 -7.89 13.50
C GLN A 35 9.86 -8.92 13.72
N SER A 36 10.28 -10.17 13.90
CA SER A 36 9.41 -11.29 14.24
C SER A 36 9.02 -11.20 15.73
N GLY A 37 7.85 -10.65 16.03
CA GLY A 37 7.40 -10.48 17.43
C GLY A 37 5.89 -10.35 17.66
N VAL A 38 5.12 -10.04 16.61
CA VAL A 38 3.65 -10.17 16.53
C VAL A 38 3.41 -10.84 15.17
N ALA A 39 2.39 -11.69 15.01
CA ALA A 39 2.09 -12.28 13.71
C ALA A 39 1.85 -11.16 12.68
N ASP A 40 2.89 -10.82 11.90
CA ASP A 40 2.92 -9.62 11.08
C ASP A 40 1.79 -9.69 10.06
N VAL A 41 0.85 -8.75 10.14
CA VAL A 41 -0.34 -8.72 9.31
C VAL A 41 0.08 -8.27 7.93
N ILE A 42 -0.19 -9.07 6.90
CA ILE A 42 -0.02 -8.67 5.51
C ILE A 42 -1.23 -7.84 5.11
N LYS A 43 -1.02 -6.54 4.86
CA LYS A 43 -2.09 -5.63 4.44
C LYS A 43 -2.28 -5.68 2.93
N VAL A 44 -3.53 -5.84 2.51
CA VAL A 44 -3.91 -5.94 1.09
C VAL A 44 -4.81 -4.78 0.70
N ALA A 45 -4.54 -4.22 -0.48
CA ALA A 45 -5.46 -3.29 -1.17
C ALA A 45 -6.07 -3.98 -2.40
N LEU A 46 -7.37 -3.83 -2.59
CA LEU A 46 -8.07 -4.28 -3.80
C LEU A 46 -8.33 -3.11 -4.74
N ILE A 47 -7.79 -3.18 -5.96
CA ILE A 47 -8.04 -2.21 -7.03
C ILE A 47 -8.85 -2.89 -8.14
N GLY A 48 -10.08 -2.43 -8.34
CA GLY A 48 -11.08 -3.08 -9.19
C GLY A 48 -11.95 -4.04 -8.38
N CYS A 49 -13.11 -3.56 -7.97
CA CYS A 49 -14.08 -4.21 -7.09
C CYS A 49 -15.11 -5.10 -7.82
N GLY A 50 -14.90 -5.38 -9.10
CA GLY A 50 -15.74 -6.30 -9.87
C GLY A 50 -15.63 -7.78 -9.42
N GLY A 51 -16.41 -8.65 -10.06
CA GLY A 51 -16.51 -10.08 -9.70
C GLY A 51 -15.18 -10.83 -9.52
N ARG A 52 -14.20 -10.59 -10.40
CA ARG A 52 -12.86 -11.19 -10.28
C ARG A 52 -12.05 -10.61 -9.13
N GLY A 53 -12.12 -9.30 -8.91
CA GLY A 53 -11.47 -8.65 -7.78
C GLY A 53 -11.96 -9.18 -6.44
N ARG A 54 -13.28 -9.32 -6.29
CA ARG A 54 -13.90 -9.95 -5.11
C ARG A 54 -13.39 -11.35 -4.87
N GLY A 55 -13.39 -12.18 -5.92
CA GLY A 55 -12.88 -13.55 -5.85
C GLY A 55 -11.41 -13.63 -5.43
N ALA A 56 -10.55 -12.82 -6.05
CA ALA A 56 -9.13 -12.75 -5.73
C ALA A 56 -8.88 -12.26 -4.29
N ALA A 57 -9.63 -11.25 -3.83
CA ALA A 57 -9.54 -10.77 -2.46
C ALA A 57 -9.93 -11.86 -1.45
N VAL A 58 -11.07 -12.53 -1.65
CA VAL A 58 -11.49 -13.64 -0.76
C VAL A 58 -10.46 -14.78 -0.77
N GLN A 59 -9.90 -15.13 -1.93
CA GLN A 59 -8.85 -16.15 -2.02
C GLN A 59 -7.58 -15.76 -1.24
N ALA A 60 -7.12 -14.51 -1.37
CA ALA A 60 -5.97 -14.01 -0.63
C ALA A 60 -6.21 -13.98 0.89
N LEU A 61 -7.43 -13.61 1.29
CA LEU A 61 -7.82 -13.51 2.70
C LEU A 61 -8.13 -14.87 3.32
N CYS A 62 -8.40 -15.93 2.55
CA CYS A 62 -8.67 -17.27 3.08
C CYS A 62 -7.44 -18.19 3.05
N THR A 63 -6.26 -17.62 3.28
CA THR A 63 -5.01 -18.36 3.41
C THR A 63 -4.66 -18.65 4.87
N LYS A 64 -3.64 -19.49 5.12
CA LYS A 64 -3.16 -19.77 6.49
C LYS A 64 -2.43 -18.58 7.11
N GLN A 65 -1.97 -17.66 6.29
CA GLN A 65 -1.26 -16.44 6.68
C GLN A 65 -2.22 -15.42 7.28
N ASN A 66 -1.68 -14.53 8.11
CA ASN A 66 -2.43 -13.41 8.68
C ASN A 66 -2.55 -12.28 7.64
N VAL A 67 -3.58 -12.34 6.80
CA VAL A 67 -3.81 -11.39 5.70
C VAL A 67 -5.08 -10.60 5.98
N GLN A 68 -5.02 -9.27 5.85
CA GLN A 68 -6.17 -8.39 6.05
C GLN A 68 -6.36 -7.47 4.84
N LEU A 69 -7.62 -7.29 4.43
CA LEU A 69 -7.99 -6.29 3.43
C LEU A 69 -8.18 -4.97 4.14
N VAL A 70 -7.41 -3.95 3.76
CA VAL A 70 -7.37 -2.66 4.47
C VAL A 70 -7.83 -1.48 3.63
N ALA A 71 -7.83 -1.63 2.30
CA ALA A 71 -8.23 -0.57 1.38
C ALA A 71 -8.87 -1.14 0.12
N MET A 72 -9.82 -0.40 -0.44
CA MET A 72 -10.51 -0.75 -1.69
C MET A 72 -10.61 0.48 -2.59
N ALA A 73 -10.41 0.28 -3.89
CA ALA A 73 -10.60 1.31 -4.89
C ALA A 73 -11.35 0.79 -6.12
N ASP A 74 -12.34 1.54 -6.58
CA ASP A 74 -13.03 1.32 -7.85
C ASP A 74 -13.34 2.65 -8.55
N ALA A 75 -13.59 2.62 -9.86
CA ALA A 75 -14.05 3.81 -10.56
C ALA A 75 -15.51 4.14 -10.24
N PHE A 76 -16.31 3.15 -9.84
CA PHE A 76 -17.74 3.27 -9.63
C PHE A 76 -18.17 2.85 -8.21
N GLN A 77 -19.05 3.66 -7.60
CA GLN A 77 -19.49 3.48 -6.22
C GLN A 77 -20.30 2.19 -6.02
N ASP A 78 -21.18 1.88 -6.97
CA ASP A 78 -22.03 0.68 -6.96
C ASP A 78 -21.21 -0.61 -6.92
N ASN A 79 -20.16 -0.70 -7.74
CA ASN A 79 -19.22 -1.82 -7.71
C ASN A 79 -18.52 -1.95 -6.35
N LEU A 80 -18.10 -0.83 -5.76
CA LEU A 80 -17.42 -0.82 -4.47
C LEU A 80 -18.36 -1.29 -3.36
N ASP A 81 -19.57 -0.74 -3.28
CA ASP A 81 -20.54 -1.07 -2.25
C ASP A 81 -20.99 -2.53 -2.32
N GLU A 82 -21.26 -3.03 -3.53
CA GLU A 82 -21.59 -4.43 -3.75
C GLU A 82 -20.41 -5.34 -3.33
N SER A 83 -19.18 -4.94 -3.65
CA SER A 83 -17.97 -5.67 -3.29
C SER A 83 -17.76 -5.75 -1.78
N VAL A 84 -17.93 -4.64 -1.06
CA VAL A 84 -17.85 -4.61 0.42
C VAL A 84 -18.82 -5.63 1.02
N LYS A 85 -20.08 -5.61 0.57
CA LYS A 85 -21.11 -6.52 1.06
C LYS A 85 -20.71 -7.99 0.81
N LEU A 86 -20.44 -8.34 -0.45
CA LEU A 86 -20.21 -9.73 -0.85
C LEU A 86 -18.90 -10.32 -0.32
N ILE A 87 -17.84 -9.51 -0.19
CA ILE A 87 -16.59 -9.98 0.43
C ILE A 87 -16.84 -10.25 1.92
N ASN A 88 -17.51 -9.33 2.62
CA ASN A 88 -17.79 -9.50 4.05
C ASN A 88 -18.66 -10.74 4.33
N GLU A 89 -19.70 -10.96 3.51
CA GLU A 89 -20.53 -12.18 3.54
C GLU A 89 -19.69 -13.44 3.33
N ALA A 90 -18.90 -13.50 2.25
CA ALA A 90 -18.08 -14.66 1.92
C ALA A 90 -17.01 -14.98 2.98
N LEU A 91 -16.44 -13.95 3.62
CA LEU A 91 -15.49 -14.13 4.73
C LEU A 91 -16.19 -14.61 6.00
N SER A 92 -17.39 -14.11 6.28
CA SER A 92 -18.19 -14.55 7.43
C SER A 92 -18.55 -16.04 7.32
N GLU A 93 -18.99 -16.48 6.13
CA GLU A 93 -19.27 -17.90 5.85
C GLU A 93 -18.05 -18.81 6.05
N LYS A 94 -16.84 -18.27 5.81
CA LYS A 94 -15.57 -18.99 5.97
C LYS A 94 -14.95 -18.85 7.35
N GLY A 95 -15.61 -18.14 8.29
CA GLY A 95 -15.09 -17.88 9.62
C GLY A 95 -13.84 -17.00 9.63
N GLN A 96 -13.73 -16.06 8.69
CA GLN A 96 -12.59 -15.13 8.52
C GLN A 96 -13.05 -13.66 8.48
N ALA A 97 -14.18 -13.33 9.09
CA ALA A 97 -14.75 -11.98 9.06
C ALA A 97 -13.81 -10.90 9.62
N ASP A 98 -12.96 -11.27 10.58
CA ASP A 98 -11.93 -10.43 11.20
C ASP A 98 -10.85 -9.95 10.21
N ARG A 99 -10.76 -10.58 9.04
CA ARG A 99 -9.82 -10.20 7.97
C ARG A 99 -10.31 -9.06 7.08
N PHE A 100 -11.57 -8.65 7.22
CA PHE A 100 -12.10 -7.48 6.54
C PHE A 100 -11.91 -6.23 7.41
N GLN A 101 -10.92 -5.40 7.08
CA GLN A 101 -10.54 -4.21 7.86
C GLN A 101 -10.57 -2.95 6.98
N VAL A 102 -11.63 -2.80 6.18
CA VAL A 102 -11.81 -1.66 5.26
C VAL A 102 -12.83 -0.68 5.83
N PRO A 103 -12.41 0.33 6.62
CA PRO A 103 -13.31 1.37 7.09
C PRO A 103 -13.77 2.26 5.93
N ALA A 104 -14.79 3.10 6.15
CA ALA A 104 -15.41 3.88 5.08
C ALA A 104 -14.41 4.85 4.41
N GLU A 105 -13.49 5.43 5.17
CA GLU A 105 -12.43 6.33 4.72
C GLU A 105 -11.33 5.64 3.89
N ALA A 106 -11.25 4.30 3.92
CA ALA A 106 -10.34 3.50 3.10
C ALA A 106 -11.02 2.89 1.86
N ARG A 107 -12.20 3.41 1.53
CA ARG A 107 -12.97 3.06 0.32
C ARG A 107 -12.94 4.26 -0.60
N PHE A 108 -12.22 4.11 -1.71
CA PHE A 108 -11.98 5.21 -2.64
C PHE A 108 -12.71 4.97 -3.94
N VAL A 109 -13.41 6.01 -4.43
CA VAL A 109 -14.13 5.96 -5.70
C VAL A 109 -13.58 7.02 -6.65
N GLY A 110 -13.38 6.64 -7.91
CA GLY A 110 -12.87 7.51 -8.97
C GLY A 110 -11.75 6.87 -9.77
N PHE A 111 -11.44 7.43 -10.94
CA PHE A 111 -10.37 6.91 -11.81
C PHE A 111 -8.97 7.00 -11.20
N ASP A 112 -8.77 7.93 -10.26
CA ASP A 112 -7.53 8.14 -9.50
C ASP A 112 -7.54 7.47 -8.12
N ALA A 113 -8.63 6.80 -7.74
CA ALA A 113 -8.82 6.19 -6.42
C ALA A 113 -7.71 5.20 -6.03
N TYR A 114 -7.12 4.52 -7.02
CA TYR A 114 -6.02 3.58 -6.79
C TYR A 114 -4.80 4.25 -6.13
N GLN A 115 -4.55 5.53 -6.40
CA GLN A 115 -3.44 6.29 -5.82
C GLN A 115 -3.61 6.48 -4.31
N LYS A 116 -4.84 6.44 -3.80
CA LYS A 116 -5.18 6.56 -2.38
C LYS A 116 -5.17 5.21 -1.67
N ALA A 117 -5.58 4.14 -2.35
CA ALA A 117 -5.61 2.78 -1.78
C ALA A 117 -4.21 2.14 -1.69
N ILE A 118 -3.39 2.25 -2.74
CA ILE A 118 -2.07 1.61 -2.83
C ILE A 118 -1.14 1.95 -1.65
N PRO A 119 -1.03 3.22 -1.17
CA PRO A 119 -0.17 3.57 -0.05
C PRO A 119 -0.46 2.79 1.24
N LEU A 120 -1.72 2.39 1.46
CA LEU A 120 -2.21 1.81 2.70
C LEU A 120 -1.90 0.31 2.87
N ALA A 121 -1.39 -0.35 1.83
CA ALA A 121 -1.18 -1.79 1.79
C ALA A 121 0.28 -2.19 1.54
N ASP A 122 0.60 -3.45 1.80
CA ASP A 122 1.89 -4.08 1.46
C ASP A 122 1.79 -4.83 0.12
N VAL A 123 0.62 -5.43 -0.14
CA VAL A 123 0.29 -6.16 -1.36
C VAL A 123 -0.92 -5.50 -2.05
N VAL A 124 -0.86 -5.37 -3.37
CA VAL A 124 -1.94 -4.79 -4.18
C VAL A 124 -2.50 -5.86 -5.12
N ILE A 125 -3.82 -6.04 -5.10
CA ILE A 125 -4.56 -6.87 -6.06
C ILE A 125 -5.05 -5.97 -7.18
N LEU A 126 -4.58 -6.21 -8.41
CA LEU A 126 -4.97 -5.46 -9.61
C LEU A 126 -5.97 -6.26 -10.47
N ALA A 127 -7.25 -6.02 -10.23
CA ALA A 127 -8.37 -6.70 -10.89
C ALA A 127 -9.21 -5.76 -11.78
N THR A 128 -8.70 -4.57 -12.12
CA THR A 128 -9.35 -3.62 -13.05
C THR A 128 -9.39 -4.14 -14.49
N PRO A 129 -10.17 -3.52 -15.40
CA PRO A 129 -10.06 -3.84 -16.83
C PRO A 129 -8.60 -3.67 -17.33
N PRO A 130 -8.16 -4.51 -18.30
CA PRO A 130 -6.76 -4.62 -18.68
C PRO A 130 -6.14 -3.34 -19.26
N GLY A 131 -6.93 -2.42 -19.83
CA GLY A 131 -6.42 -1.13 -20.32
C GLY A 131 -5.87 -0.21 -19.21
N PHE A 132 -6.36 -0.34 -17.97
CA PHE A 132 -5.92 0.50 -16.84
C PHE A 132 -4.82 -0.15 -16.01
N ARG A 133 -4.62 -1.46 -16.15
CA ARG A 133 -3.68 -2.22 -15.33
C ARG A 133 -2.22 -1.77 -15.46
N PRO A 134 -1.68 -1.36 -16.63
CA PRO A 134 -0.30 -0.87 -16.73
C PRO A 134 -0.02 0.37 -15.87
N ILE A 135 -0.98 1.30 -15.74
CA ILE A 135 -0.79 2.51 -14.92
C ILE A 135 -0.90 2.18 -13.42
N HIS A 136 -1.80 1.28 -13.03
CA HIS A 136 -1.92 0.84 -11.64
C HIS A 136 -0.71 0.02 -11.19
N PHE A 137 -0.16 -0.82 -12.09
CA PHE A 137 1.04 -1.60 -11.82
C PHE A 137 2.27 -0.69 -11.63
N GLU A 138 2.44 0.29 -12.52
CA GLU A 138 3.50 1.29 -12.37
C GLU A 138 3.41 2.01 -11.01
N GLU A 139 2.21 2.43 -10.60
CA GLU A 139 2.01 3.11 -9.32
C GLU A 139 2.35 2.22 -8.12
N ALA A 140 1.90 0.96 -8.14
CA ALA A 140 2.22 0.01 -7.07
C ALA A 140 3.74 -0.22 -6.93
N ILE A 141 4.45 -0.38 -8.05
CA ILE A 141 5.90 -0.59 -8.05
C ILE A 141 6.65 0.69 -7.64
N LYS A 142 6.20 1.88 -8.06
CA LYS A 142 6.73 3.17 -7.58
C LYS A 142 6.70 3.24 -6.05
N GLN A 143 5.62 2.78 -5.44
CA GLN A 143 5.42 2.78 -3.99
C GLN A 143 6.01 1.55 -3.26
N ASN A 144 6.82 0.74 -3.95
CA ASN A 144 7.47 -0.47 -3.40
C ASN A 144 6.48 -1.52 -2.85
N LYS A 145 5.36 -1.73 -3.54
CA LYS A 145 4.34 -2.71 -3.14
C LYS A 145 4.51 -4.03 -3.89
N HIS A 146 4.17 -5.13 -3.23
CA HIS A 146 3.98 -6.41 -3.90
C HIS A 146 2.69 -6.38 -4.72
N VAL A 147 2.62 -7.14 -5.80
CA VAL A 147 1.47 -7.10 -6.71
C VAL A 147 1.01 -8.50 -7.06
N PHE A 148 -0.30 -8.73 -6.92
CA PHE A 148 -1.00 -9.77 -7.65
C PHE A 148 -1.80 -9.10 -8.77
N MET A 149 -1.63 -9.56 -10.00
CA MET A 149 -2.16 -8.90 -11.18
C MET A 149 -2.96 -9.87 -12.04
N GLU A 150 -4.26 -9.63 -12.17
CA GLU A 150 -5.12 -10.44 -13.04
C GLU A 150 -4.69 -10.36 -14.51
N LYS A 151 -4.95 -11.45 -15.24
CA LYS A 151 -4.68 -11.56 -16.67
C LYS A 151 -5.91 -11.16 -17.51
N PRO A 152 -5.75 -10.57 -18.70
CA PRO A 152 -4.50 -10.15 -19.34
C PRO A 152 -3.92 -8.86 -18.75
N VAL A 153 -2.61 -8.62 -18.91
CA VAL A 153 -1.90 -7.51 -18.25
C VAL A 153 -2.05 -6.15 -18.96
N ALA A 154 -2.37 -6.15 -20.25
CA ALA A 154 -2.58 -4.98 -21.10
C ALA A 154 -3.46 -5.36 -22.32
N VAL A 155 -3.85 -4.37 -23.12
CA VAL A 155 -4.69 -4.57 -24.34
C VAL A 155 -4.01 -4.17 -25.65
N ASP A 156 -2.85 -3.52 -25.59
CA ASP A 156 -2.12 -3.03 -26.76
C ASP A 156 -0.58 -3.15 -26.55
N PRO A 157 0.22 -3.05 -27.63
CA PRO A 157 1.67 -3.18 -27.54
C PRO A 157 2.35 -2.16 -26.61
N ALA A 158 1.86 -0.92 -26.53
CA ALA A 158 2.45 0.10 -25.67
C ALA A 158 2.22 -0.24 -24.19
N GLY A 159 1.03 -0.71 -23.84
CA GLY A 159 0.71 -1.22 -22.51
C GLY A 159 1.57 -2.43 -22.12
N VAL A 160 1.80 -3.37 -23.04
CA VAL A 160 2.69 -4.52 -22.79
C VAL A 160 4.13 -4.07 -22.55
N LEU A 161 4.67 -3.19 -23.40
CA LEU A 161 6.03 -2.65 -23.23
C LEU A 161 6.18 -1.94 -21.87
N LYS A 162 5.16 -1.19 -21.45
CA LYS A 162 5.12 -0.56 -20.13
C LYS A 162 5.15 -1.58 -19.00
N VAL A 163 4.33 -2.63 -19.07
CA VAL A 163 4.34 -3.71 -18.05
C VAL A 163 5.71 -4.38 -17.97
N LEU A 164 6.35 -4.67 -19.11
CA LEU A 164 7.68 -5.26 -19.14
C LEU A 164 8.73 -4.35 -18.48
N ALA A 165 8.72 -3.05 -18.79
CA ALA A 165 9.63 -2.08 -18.19
C ALA A 165 9.44 -2.00 -16.67
N VAL A 166 8.20 -1.90 -16.20
CA VAL A 166 7.88 -1.84 -14.76
C VAL A 166 8.22 -3.15 -14.05
N ALA A 167 8.07 -4.31 -14.71
CA ALA A 167 8.44 -5.61 -14.15
C ALA A 167 9.97 -5.71 -13.91
N GLU A 168 10.79 -5.14 -14.79
CA GLU A 168 12.24 -5.07 -14.56
C GLU A 168 12.59 -4.18 -13.36
N GLU A 169 11.85 -3.09 -13.13
CA GLU A 169 12.00 -2.29 -11.91
C GLU A 169 11.58 -3.06 -10.66
N ALA A 170 10.47 -3.81 -10.72
CA ALA A 170 9.99 -4.64 -9.63
C ALA A 170 11.04 -5.69 -9.22
N LYS A 171 11.69 -6.34 -10.19
CA LYS A 171 12.80 -7.28 -9.95
C LYS A 171 13.98 -6.61 -9.25
N LYS A 172 14.40 -5.42 -9.71
CA LYS A 172 15.49 -4.66 -9.07
C LYS A 172 15.15 -4.32 -7.61
N LYS A 173 13.88 -4.00 -7.34
CA LYS A 173 13.34 -3.72 -6.00
C LYS A 173 13.06 -4.97 -5.16
N LYS A 174 13.27 -6.18 -5.71
CA LYS A 174 12.97 -7.47 -5.07
C LYS A 174 11.50 -7.60 -4.65
N LEU A 175 10.59 -7.06 -5.46
CA LEU A 175 9.16 -7.15 -5.23
C LEU A 175 8.60 -8.39 -5.92
N ASN A 176 7.80 -9.17 -5.19
CA ASN A 176 6.99 -10.23 -5.77
C ASN A 176 5.87 -9.63 -6.63
N VAL A 177 5.80 -10.09 -7.89
CA VAL A 177 4.74 -9.79 -8.86
C VAL A 177 4.25 -11.12 -9.41
N VAL A 178 2.95 -11.40 -9.25
CA VAL A 178 2.30 -12.65 -9.65
C VAL A 178 1.15 -12.37 -10.59
#